data_AF-A0A964I2D1-F1
#
_entry.id   AF-A0A964I2D1-F1
#
_cell.length_a   1.000
_cell.length_b   1.000
_cell.length_c   1.000
_cell.angle_alpha   90.00
_cell.angle_beta   90.00
_cell.angle_gamma   90.00
#
_symmetry.space_group_name_H-M   'P 1'
#
loop_
_entity.id
_entity.type
_entity.pdbx_description
1 polymer ?
#
loop_
_entity_poly.entity_id
_entity_poly.type
_entity_poly.pdbx_seq_one_letter_code
_entity_poly.pdbx_strand_id
1 'polypeptide(L)'
;MAAEIPLAAGTLAAAMGGRLIAGDSDHYVTGFSIDSRTLATGDLFFAIVAARNGHQFIGAAARRRAAGVVVDRAVTMPDGSESFVIEVADTTRGLQDLARHVRRESGATVVAITGSAGKTTTKDVIAELLGSAHRVVKNRGNLNNHLGLPLSLLELRHGADVAVMELGMNHAGEIRVLVELAAPEVRVWTNVGEAHIGHFGSADRIADAKAEILEAADERT
;
A
#
# COMPACT_ATOMS: atom_id res chain seq x y z
N MET A 1 -16.66 -11.81 -11.17
CA MET A 1 -15.82 -10.64 -11.47
C MET A 1 -15.89 -9.71 -10.28
N ALA A 2 -14.76 -9.34 -9.68
CA ALA A 2 -14.75 -8.37 -8.58
C ALA A 2 -15.25 -6.99 -9.07
N ALA A 3 -16.05 -6.33 -8.25
CA ALA A 3 -16.63 -5.02 -8.53
C ALA A 3 -15.64 -3.90 -8.14
N GLU A 4 -15.81 -2.72 -8.73
CA GLU A 4 -15.07 -1.54 -8.29
C GLU A 4 -15.50 -1.11 -6.87
N ILE A 5 -14.55 -0.64 -6.07
CA ILE A 5 -14.77 -0.10 -4.74
C ILE A 5 -14.62 1.42 -4.83
N PRO A 6 -15.72 2.18 -4.97
CA PRO A 6 -15.65 3.63 -5.01
C PRO A 6 -15.28 4.18 -3.64
N LEU A 7 -14.36 5.14 -3.59
CA LEU A 7 -13.82 5.68 -2.35
C LEU A 7 -14.09 7.18 -2.24
N ALA A 8 -15.17 7.52 -1.55
CA ALA A 8 -15.53 8.89 -1.17
C ALA A 8 -14.84 9.29 0.14
N ALA A 9 -14.67 10.60 0.36
CA ALA A 9 -13.99 11.18 1.53
C ALA A 9 -14.52 10.67 2.88
N GLY A 10 -15.84 10.49 3.02
CA GLY A 10 -16.45 9.92 4.22
C GLY A 10 -16.02 8.48 4.49
N THR A 11 -16.07 7.62 3.46
CA THR A 11 -15.62 6.22 3.54
C THR A 11 -14.12 6.14 3.84
N LEU A 12 -13.33 6.99 3.20
CA LEU A 12 -11.89 7.09 3.43
C LEU A 12 -11.58 7.44 4.88
N ALA A 13 -12.25 8.45 5.44
CA ALA A 13 -12.06 8.84 6.84
C ALA A 13 -12.41 7.70 7.81
N ALA A 14 -13.55 7.03 7.59
CA ALA A 14 -13.98 5.91 8.41
C ALA A 14 -12.99 4.72 8.33
N ALA A 15 -12.55 4.35 7.13
CA ALA A 15 -11.62 3.23 6.92
C ALA A 15 -10.24 3.47 7.56
N MET A 16 -9.82 4.73 7.68
CA MET A 16 -8.56 5.12 8.33
C MET A 16 -8.69 5.34 9.84
N GLY A 17 -9.90 5.22 10.42
CA GLY A 17 -10.16 5.62 11.81
C GLY A 17 -9.93 7.12 12.05
N GLY A 18 -10.07 7.93 11.01
CA GLY A 18 -9.87 9.37 11.03
C GLY A 18 -11.18 10.15 11.02
N ARG A 19 -11.05 11.47 10.80
CA ARG A 19 -12.17 12.41 10.72
C ARG A 19 -12.01 13.32 9.51
N LEU A 20 -13.08 13.47 8.74
CA LEU A 20 -13.19 14.51 7.72
C LEU A 20 -13.35 15.86 8.43
N ILE A 21 -12.34 16.72 8.35
CA ILE A 21 -12.34 18.02 9.04
C ILE A 21 -12.62 19.21 8.10
N ALA A 22 -12.54 19.00 6.79
CA ALA A 22 -12.92 19.96 5.77
C ALA A 22 -13.26 19.25 4.45
N GLY A 23 -14.15 19.85 3.65
CA GLY A 23 -14.59 19.32 2.35
C GLY A 23 -15.90 18.53 2.41
N ASP A 24 -16.32 18.04 1.24
CA ASP A 24 -17.54 17.25 1.06
C ASP A 24 -17.27 15.75 1.31
N SER A 25 -18.14 15.08 2.08
CA SER A 25 -18.04 13.65 2.35
C SER A 25 -18.23 12.78 1.11
N ASP A 26 -18.92 13.28 0.09
CA ASP A 26 -19.21 12.56 -1.15
C ASP A 26 -18.18 12.85 -2.26
N HIS A 27 -17.06 13.52 -1.94
CA HIS A 27 -15.97 13.75 -2.89
C HIS A 27 -15.16 12.46 -3.11
N TYR A 28 -15.16 11.94 -4.34
CA TYR A 28 -14.43 10.74 -4.74
C TYR A 28 -12.98 11.00 -5.12
N VAL A 29 -12.11 10.01 -4.85
CA VAL A 29 -10.69 10.05 -5.23
C VAL A 29 -10.44 9.17 -6.46
N THR A 30 -9.50 9.58 -7.32
CA THR A 30 -9.11 8.83 -8.52
C THR A 30 -7.80 8.07 -8.35
N GLY A 31 -7.06 8.29 -7.26
CA GLY A 31 -5.74 7.71 -7.02
C GLY A 31 -5.19 8.08 -5.66
N PHE A 32 -3.96 7.64 -5.39
CA PHE A 32 -3.29 7.81 -4.10
C PHE A 32 -1.82 8.12 -4.31
N SER A 33 -1.27 9.02 -3.49
CA SER A 33 0.16 9.28 -3.50
C SER A 33 0.68 9.66 -2.12
N ILE A 34 1.92 9.25 -1.82
CA ILE A 34 2.73 9.74 -0.70
C ILE A 34 3.81 10.74 -1.17
N ASP A 35 3.90 10.98 -2.49
CA ASP A 35 4.88 11.87 -3.11
C ASP A 35 4.17 12.93 -3.94
N SER A 36 4.30 14.20 -3.52
CA SER A 36 3.69 15.34 -4.21
C SER A 36 4.18 15.53 -5.65
N ARG A 37 5.31 14.92 -6.04
CA ARG A 37 5.88 15.05 -7.40
C ARG A 37 5.18 14.15 -8.40
N THR A 38 4.70 12.99 -7.95
CA THR A 38 4.00 12.00 -8.78
C THR A 38 2.49 12.13 -8.70
N LEU A 39 1.99 12.96 -7.78
CA LEU A 39 0.58 13.24 -7.58
C LEU A 39 -0.10 13.76 -8.86
N ALA A 40 -1.20 13.11 -9.23
CA ALA A 40 -2.10 13.51 -10.30
C ALA A 40 -3.34 14.24 -9.77
N THR A 41 -4.05 14.94 -10.66
CA THR A 41 -5.35 15.55 -10.33
C THR A 41 -6.33 14.47 -9.84
N GLY A 42 -7.02 14.75 -8.74
CA GLY A 42 -8.00 13.82 -8.14
C GLY A 42 -7.41 12.78 -7.19
N ASP A 43 -6.08 12.72 -7.04
CA ASP A 43 -5.44 11.82 -6.08
C ASP A 43 -5.65 12.30 -4.64
N LEU A 44 -5.69 11.34 -3.71
CA LEU A 44 -5.54 11.59 -2.28
C LEU A 44 -4.06 11.58 -1.90
N PHE A 45 -3.58 12.69 -1.33
CA PHE A 45 -2.20 12.82 -0.87
C PHE A 45 -2.06 12.48 0.62
N PHE A 46 -1.20 11.52 0.94
CA PHE A 46 -0.85 11.19 2.33
C PHE A 46 0.40 11.94 2.76
N ALA A 47 0.29 12.79 3.80
CA ALA A 47 1.37 13.61 4.30
C ALA A 47 2.35 12.83 5.22
N ILE A 48 2.94 11.75 4.69
CA ILE A 48 3.81 10.83 5.44
C ILE A 48 5.03 11.55 6.03
N VAL A 49 5.32 11.30 7.32
CA VAL A 49 6.56 11.73 7.97
C VAL A 49 7.59 10.61 7.87
N ALA A 50 8.51 10.74 6.91
CA ALA A 50 9.64 9.81 6.72
C ALA A 50 10.96 10.60 6.70
N ALA A 51 11.81 10.41 5.68
CA ALA A 51 13.03 11.21 5.52
C ALA A 51 12.77 12.72 5.42
N ARG A 52 11.57 13.11 4.96
CA ARG A 52 11.06 14.48 4.99
C ARG A 52 9.65 14.47 5.58
N ASN A 53 9.25 15.58 6.19
CA ASN A 53 7.88 15.75 6.67
C ASN A 53 6.94 16.06 5.49
N GLY A 54 6.06 15.11 5.16
CA GLY A 54 5.09 15.20 4.07
C GLY A 54 4.16 16.42 4.14
N HIS A 55 3.89 16.93 5.35
CA HIS A 55 3.04 18.10 5.56
C HIS A 55 3.60 19.37 4.90
N GLN A 56 4.92 19.44 4.70
CA GLN A 56 5.57 20.56 3.99
C GLN A 56 5.12 20.65 2.52
N PHE A 57 4.54 19.59 1.96
CA PHE A 57 4.13 19.53 0.56
C PHE A 57 2.62 19.65 0.33
N ILE A 58 1.83 19.93 1.37
CA ILE A 58 0.37 20.11 1.24
C ILE A 58 0.04 21.22 0.23
N GLY A 59 0.77 22.33 0.27
CA GLY A 59 0.59 23.40 -0.72
C GLY A 59 0.93 22.97 -2.14
N ALA A 60 1.90 22.05 -2.32
CA ALA A 60 2.20 21.47 -3.63
C ALA A 60 1.12 20.49 -4.09
N ALA A 61 0.55 19.70 -3.18
CA ALA A 61 -0.56 18.80 -3.45
C ALA A 61 -1.82 19.55 -3.88
N ALA A 62 -2.17 20.63 -3.16
CA ALA A 62 -3.29 21.50 -3.51
C ALA A 62 -3.10 22.14 -4.91
N ARG A 63 -1.90 22.64 -5.23
CA ARG A 63 -1.60 23.21 -6.56
C ARG A 63 -1.72 22.19 -7.70
N ARG A 64 -1.52 20.90 -7.40
CA ARG A 64 -1.72 19.79 -8.34
C ARG A 64 -3.14 19.26 -8.36
N ARG A 65 -4.06 19.91 -7.64
CA ARG A 65 -5.49 19.54 -7.56
C ARG A 65 -5.70 18.12 -7.03
N ALA A 66 -4.98 17.76 -5.96
CA ALA A 66 -5.37 16.61 -5.14
C ALA A 66 -6.85 16.73 -4.75
N ALA A 67 -7.59 15.62 -4.80
CA ALA A 67 -8.96 15.58 -4.28
C ALA A 67 -8.98 15.85 -2.77
N GLY A 68 -7.96 15.37 -2.05
CA GLY A 68 -7.82 15.61 -0.63
C GLY A 68 -6.42 15.36 -0.10
N VAL A 69 -6.23 15.69 1.18
CA VAL A 69 -4.99 15.40 1.92
C VAL A 69 -5.30 14.65 3.22
N VAL A 70 -4.43 13.73 3.59
CA VAL A 70 -4.44 13.02 4.88
C VAL A 70 -3.31 13.52 5.75
N VAL A 71 -3.62 13.97 6.96
CA VAL A 71 -2.68 14.63 7.89
C VAL A 71 -2.78 14.06 9.30
N ASP A 72 -1.71 14.17 10.08
CA ASP A 72 -1.67 13.75 11.50
C ASP A 72 -1.84 14.91 12.49
N ARG A 73 -2.06 16.12 11.97
CA ARG A 73 -2.17 17.36 12.76
C ARG A 73 -2.97 18.41 12.01
N ALA A 74 -3.39 19.45 12.72
CA ALA A 74 -4.02 20.62 12.12
C ALA A 74 -3.09 21.26 11.06
N VAL A 75 -3.65 21.56 9.90
CA VAL A 75 -2.96 22.19 8.77
C VAL A 75 -3.80 23.32 8.19
N THR A 76 -3.11 24.29 7.58
CA THR A 76 -3.77 25.34 6.80
C THR A 76 -3.67 25.00 5.32
N MET A 77 -4.82 24.86 4.67
CA MET A 77 -4.88 24.70 3.21
C MET A 77 -4.69 26.06 2.52
N PRO A 78 -4.07 26.10 1.32
CA PRO A 78 -4.02 27.33 0.53
C PRO A 78 -5.43 27.87 0.24
N ASP A 79 -5.58 29.20 0.22
CA ASP A 79 -6.84 29.85 -0.11
C ASP A 79 -7.38 29.37 -1.47
N GLY A 80 -8.68 29.07 -1.52
CA GLY A 80 -9.34 28.55 -2.73
C GLY A 80 -9.04 27.08 -3.05
N SER A 81 -8.39 26.33 -2.15
CA SER A 81 -8.24 24.88 -2.30
C SER A 81 -9.59 24.18 -2.18
N GLU A 82 -9.93 23.35 -3.18
CA GLU A 82 -11.11 22.47 -3.19
C GLU A 82 -10.84 21.10 -2.56
N SER A 83 -9.62 20.90 -2.02
CA SER A 83 -9.21 19.62 -1.46
C SER A 83 -9.88 19.39 -0.11
N PHE A 84 -10.47 18.20 0.09
CA PHE A 84 -10.91 17.79 1.42
C PHE A 84 -9.72 17.47 2.34
N VAL A 85 -9.94 17.48 3.65
CA VAL A 85 -8.90 17.20 4.65
C VAL A 85 -9.37 16.12 5.60
N ILE A 86 -8.61 15.02 5.67
CA ILE A 86 -8.82 13.95 6.65
C ILE A 86 -7.70 14.02 7.69
N GLU A 87 -8.09 14.13 8.95
CA GLU A 87 -7.20 14.05 10.10
C GLU A 87 -7.21 12.63 10.67
N VAL A 88 -6.03 12.03 10.83
CA VAL A 88 -5.81 10.72 11.43
C VAL A 88 -4.81 10.84 12.58
N ALA A 89 -4.70 9.81 13.44
CA ALA A 89 -3.69 9.82 14.50
C ALA A 89 -2.25 9.64 13.96
N ASP A 90 -2.09 8.88 12.87
CA ASP A 90 -0.81 8.62 12.20
C ASP A 90 -1.08 8.38 10.70
N THR A 91 -0.42 9.15 9.82
CA THR A 91 -0.66 9.07 8.37
C THR A 91 -0.22 7.74 7.74
N THR A 92 0.82 7.10 8.26
CA THR A 92 1.32 5.81 7.77
C THR A 92 0.35 4.70 8.16
N ARG A 93 -0.09 4.70 9.41
CA ARG A 93 -1.11 3.77 9.88
C ARG A 93 -2.44 3.97 9.16
N GLY A 94 -2.86 5.22 8.92
CA GLY A 94 -4.04 5.52 8.13
C GLY A 94 -3.97 4.92 6.72
N LEU A 95 -2.84 5.09 6.02
CA LEU A 95 -2.61 4.46 4.71
C LEU A 95 -2.74 2.93 4.77
N GLN A 96 -2.14 2.32 5.80
CA GLN A 96 -2.19 0.87 6.01
C GLN A 96 -3.60 0.36 6.33
N ASP A 97 -4.34 1.07 7.17
CA ASP A 97 -5.71 0.73 7.54
C ASP A 97 -6.67 0.85 6.35
N LEU A 98 -6.50 1.89 5.51
CA LEU A 98 -7.23 1.99 4.25
C LEU A 98 -6.89 0.84 3.30
N ALA A 99 -5.62 0.47 3.18
CA ALA A 99 -5.20 -0.65 2.34
C ALA A 99 -5.80 -1.98 2.82
N ARG A 100 -5.85 -2.22 4.14
CA ARG A 100 -6.53 -3.39 4.72
C ARG A 100 -8.02 -3.39 4.41
N HIS A 101 -8.67 -2.23 4.51
CA HIS A 101 -10.08 -2.08 4.14
C HIS A 101 -10.29 -2.47 2.67
N VAL A 102 -9.57 -1.84 1.74
CA VAL A 102 -9.70 -2.15 0.30
C VAL A 102 -9.36 -3.60 0.00
N ARG A 103 -8.33 -4.17 0.64
CA ARG A 103 -7.98 -5.57 0.44
C ARG A 103 -9.11 -6.51 0.87
N ARG A 104 -9.72 -6.29 2.04
CA ARG A 104 -10.80 -7.15 2.51
C ARG A 104 -12.03 -7.05 1.59
N GLU A 105 -12.38 -5.83 1.19
CA GLU A 105 -13.57 -5.60 0.35
C GLU A 105 -13.39 -6.11 -1.08
N SER A 106 -12.17 -6.18 -1.61
CA SER A 106 -11.94 -6.58 -3.01
C SER A 106 -12.21 -8.06 -3.28
N GLY A 107 -12.01 -8.92 -2.26
CA GLY A 107 -12.09 -10.38 -2.41
C GLY A 107 -11.06 -10.96 -3.38
N ALA A 108 -10.03 -10.19 -3.76
CA ALA A 108 -8.99 -10.65 -4.68
C ALA A 108 -8.07 -11.68 -4.01
N THR A 109 -7.71 -12.73 -4.75
CA THR A 109 -6.68 -13.67 -4.32
C THR A 109 -5.31 -13.00 -4.40
N VAL A 110 -4.47 -13.16 -3.39
CA VAL A 110 -3.14 -12.57 -3.34
C VAL A 110 -2.04 -13.58 -3.22
N VAL A 111 -1.11 -13.43 -4.16
CA VAL A 111 0.15 -14.15 -4.23
C VAL A 111 1.23 -13.24 -3.65
N ALA A 112 1.70 -13.56 -2.45
CA ALA A 112 2.84 -12.89 -1.83
C ALA A 112 4.16 -13.58 -2.23
N ILE A 113 5.17 -12.79 -2.57
CA ILE A 113 6.47 -13.30 -3.03
C ILE A 113 7.59 -12.65 -2.23
N THR A 114 8.45 -13.46 -1.59
CA THR A 114 9.69 -13.01 -0.96
C THR A 114 10.89 -13.85 -1.40
N GLY A 115 12.09 -13.38 -1.04
CA GLY A 115 13.36 -14.01 -1.39
C GLY A 115 14.53 -13.04 -1.40
N SER A 116 15.76 -13.55 -1.44
CA SER A 116 16.95 -12.69 -1.60
C SER A 116 17.07 -12.21 -3.04
N ALA A 117 16.95 -13.13 -4.01
CA ALA A 117 16.99 -12.84 -5.45
C ALA A 117 15.79 -13.43 -6.20
N GLY A 118 15.52 -12.93 -7.41
CA GLY A 118 14.50 -13.47 -8.32
C GLY A 118 13.06 -13.04 -8.05
N LYS A 119 12.79 -12.31 -6.96
CA LYS A 119 11.43 -11.85 -6.57
C LYS A 119 10.69 -11.17 -7.73
N THR A 120 11.32 -10.17 -8.35
CA THR A 120 10.69 -9.37 -9.41
C THR A 120 10.42 -10.20 -10.66
N THR A 121 11.37 -11.05 -11.08
CA THR A 121 11.17 -11.98 -12.20
C THR A 121 10.04 -12.95 -11.92
N THR A 122 10.00 -13.56 -10.73
CA THR A 122 8.94 -14.49 -10.33
C THR A 122 7.58 -13.79 -10.31
N LYS A 123 7.49 -12.58 -9.74
CA LYS A 123 6.28 -11.75 -9.75
C LYS A 123 5.79 -11.48 -11.17
N ASP A 124 6.70 -11.06 -12.06
CA ASP A 124 6.34 -10.68 -13.42
C ASP A 124 5.88 -11.89 -14.24
N VAL A 125 6.53 -13.04 -14.09
CA VAL A 125 6.12 -14.29 -14.75
C VAL A 125 4.77 -14.77 -14.24
N ILE A 126 4.55 -14.80 -12.92
CA ILE A 126 3.25 -15.21 -12.36
C ILE A 126 2.13 -14.28 -12.84
N ALA A 127 2.36 -12.96 -12.81
CA ALA A 127 1.37 -12.00 -13.23
C ALA A 127 1.03 -12.10 -14.72
N GLU A 128 2.03 -12.33 -15.58
CA GLU A 128 1.82 -12.51 -17.02
C GLU A 128 1.00 -13.77 -17.32
N LEU A 129 1.35 -14.91 -16.69
CA LEU A 129 0.65 -16.18 -16.89
C LEU A 129 -0.81 -16.09 -16.44
N LEU A 130 -1.05 -15.53 -15.24
CA LEU A 130 -2.42 -15.35 -14.71
C LEU A 130 -3.21 -14.30 -15.49
N GLY A 131 -2.53 -13.29 -16.05
CA GLY A 131 -3.14 -12.23 -16.87
C GLY A 131 -3.83 -12.74 -18.14
N SER A 132 -3.54 -13.98 -18.57
CA SER A 132 -4.23 -14.63 -19.69
C SER A 132 -5.70 -14.97 -19.41
N ALA A 133 -6.08 -15.09 -18.12
CA ALA A 133 -7.42 -15.51 -17.70
C ALA A 133 -8.05 -14.63 -16.61
N HIS A 134 -7.26 -13.77 -15.95
CA HIS A 134 -7.68 -12.97 -14.81
C HIS A 134 -7.27 -11.51 -14.94
N ARG A 135 -8.01 -10.60 -14.31
CA ARG A 135 -7.53 -9.22 -14.10
C ARG A 135 -6.49 -9.24 -12.98
N VAL A 136 -5.24 -9.00 -13.33
CA VAL A 136 -4.11 -9.06 -12.39
C VAL A 136 -3.58 -7.67 -12.09
N VAL A 137 -3.36 -7.38 -10.81
CA VAL A 137 -2.53 -6.25 -10.38
C VAL A 137 -1.23 -6.75 -9.76
N LYS A 138 -0.14 -6.01 -9.94
CA LYS A 138 1.14 -6.30 -9.29
C LYS A 138 1.78 -5.01 -8.81
N ASN A 139 2.51 -5.06 -7.69
CA ASN A 139 3.22 -3.88 -7.22
C ASN A 139 4.30 -3.44 -8.22
N ARG A 140 4.36 -2.12 -8.47
CA ARG A 140 5.26 -1.50 -9.45
C ARG A 140 6.59 -1.12 -8.81
N GLY A 141 7.68 -1.29 -9.54
CA GLY A 141 9.02 -0.91 -9.07
C GLY A 141 9.35 -1.53 -7.70
N ASN A 142 9.71 -0.68 -6.75
CA ASN A 142 10.08 -1.04 -5.38
C ASN A 142 8.97 -0.79 -4.35
N LEU A 143 7.70 -0.79 -4.76
CA LEU A 143 6.55 -0.63 -3.86
C LEU A 143 6.26 -1.93 -3.08
N ASN A 144 7.27 -2.43 -2.37
CA ASN A 144 7.27 -3.73 -1.69
C ASN A 144 7.51 -3.62 -0.17
N ASN A 145 7.50 -2.41 0.39
CA ASN A 145 7.72 -2.14 1.82
C ASN A 145 6.45 -1.64 2.52
N HIS A 146 6.57 -1.23 3.79
CA HIS A 146 5.45 -0.81 4.65
C HIS A 146 4.70 0.46 4.18
N LEU A 147 5.23 1.19 3.20
CA LEU A 147 4.55 2.33 2.55
C LEU A 147 4.08 1.98 1.13
N GLY A 148 4.90 1.28 0.36
CA GLY A 148 4.63 0.97 -1.04
C GLY A 148 3.62 -0.15 -1.25
N LEU A 149 3.66 -1.19 -0.40
CA LEU A 149 2.69 -2.29 -0.50
C LEU A 149 1.25 -1.80 -0.25
N PRO A 150 0.95 -0.98 0.78
CA PRO A 150 -0.36 -0.37 0.93
C PRO A 150 -0.87 0.32 -0.34
N LEU A 151 -0.05 1.17 -0.99
CA LEU A 151 -0.42 1.82 -2.24
C LEU A 151 -0.76 0.82 -3.36
N SER A 152 -0.01 -0.28 -3.44
CA SER A 152 -0.26 -1.33 -4.42
C SER A 152 -1.54 -2.13 -4.15
N LEU A 153 -1.89 -2.31 -2.88
CA LEU A 153 -3.15 -2.96 -2.47
C LEU A 153 -4.36 -2.06 -2.73
N LEU A 154 -4.22 -0.73 -2.68
CA LEU A 154 -5.31 0.20 -2.99
C LEU A 154 -5.79 0.10 -4.45
N GLU A 155 -4.95 -0.37 -5.36
CA GLU A 155 -5.31 -0.63 -6.76
C GLU A 155 -6.34 -1.77 -6.91
N LEU A 156 -6.50 -2.62 -5.88
CA LEU A 156 -7.54 -3.65 -5.85
C LEU A 156 -8.96 -3.09 -5.93
N ARG A 157 -9.13 -1.79 -5.60
CA ARG A 157 -10.41 -1.08 -5.77
C ARG A 157 -10.92 -1.08 -7.21
N HIS A 158 -10.07 -1.37 -8.21
CA HIS A 158 -10.46 -1.47 -9.61
C HIS A 158 -10.97 -2.87 -10.01
N GLY A 159 -11.25 -3.73 -9.02
CA GLY A 159 -11.84 -5.05 -9.24
C GLY A 159 -10.87 -6.06 -9.83
N ALA A 160 -9.60 -6.04 -9.42
CA ALA A 160 -8.66 -7.11 -9.79
C ALA A 160 -9.12 -8.46 -9.22
N ASP A 161 -8.97 -9.54 -9.98
CA ASP A 161 -9.29 -10.89 -9.51
C ASP A 161 -8.11 -11.49 -8.73
N VAL A 162 -6.87 -11.13 -9.13
CA VAL A 162 -5.64 -11.57 -8.47
C VAL A 162 -4.68 -10.41 -8.26
N ALA A 163 -3.98 -10.39 -7.13
CA ALA A 163 -2.87 -9.50 -6.85
C ALA A 163 -1.56 -10.26 -6.64
N VAL A 164 -0.52 -9.93 -7.39
CA VAL A 164 0.81 -10.53 -7.27
C VAL A 164 1.75 -9.52 -6.62
N MET A 165 2.05 -9.73 -5.34
CA MET A 165 2.70 -8.76 -4.47
C MET A 165 4.08 -9.23 -4.05
N GLU A 166 5.12 -8.51 -4.49
CA GLU A 166 6.45 -8.67 -3.94
C GLU A 166 6.54 -8.04 -2.54
N LEU A 167 7.08 -8.78 -1.57
CA LEU A 167 7.33 -8.33 -0.19
C LEU A 167 8.83 -8.17 0.06
N GLY A 168 9.24 -6.98 0.48
CA GLY A 168 10.62 -6.60 0.73
C GLY A 168 10.89 -6.30 2.21
N MET A 169 12.12 -6.55 2.64
CA MET A 169 12.59 -6.20 3.99
C MET A 169 14.06 -5.77 3.97
N ASN A 170 14.40 -4.91 4.91
CA ASN A 170 15.75 -4.60 5.37
C ASN A 170 16.03 -5.14 6.78
N HIS A 171 14.99 -5.33 7.61
CA HIS A 171 15.11 -5.80 8.99
C HIS A 171 14.07 -6.89 9.31
N ALA A 172 14.33 -7.66 10.38
CA ALA A 172 13.38 -8.64 10.89
C ALA A 172 12.08 -7.96 11.34
N GLY A 173 10.96 -8.66 11.18
CA GLY A 173 9.60 -8.23 11.48
C GLY A 173 8.91 -7.48 10.35
N GLU A 174 9.65 -7.02 9.33
CA GLU A 174 9.05 -6.25 8.24
C GLU A 174 8.20 -7.14 7.32
N ILE A 175 8.62 -8.38 7.03
CA ILE A 175 7.79 -9.28 6.20
C ILE A 175 6.50 -9.64 6.92
N ARG A 176 6.55 -9.93 8.23
CA ARG A 176 5.35 -10.15 9.05
C ARG A 176 4.35 -9.00 8.91
N VAL A 177 4.80 -7.75 9.03
CA VAL A 177 3.92 -6.57 8.86
C VAL A 177 3.30 -6.55 7.46
N LEU A 178 4.06 -6.91 6.43
CA LEU A 178 3.56 -6.96 5.06
C LEU A 178 2.57 -8.12 4.83
N VAL A 179 2.78 -9.26 5.46
CA VAL A 179 1.84 -10.40 5.46
C VAL A 179 0.54 -10.00 6.15
N GLU A 180 0.58 -9.33 7.30
CA GLU A 180 -0.61 -8.84 7.99
C GLU A 180 -1.41 -7.84 7.14
N LEU A 181 -0.74 -7.01 6.34
CA LEU A 181 -1.39 -6.08 5.42
C LEU A 181 -1.98 -6.79 4.20
N ALA A 182 -1.23 -7.73 3.63
CA ALA A 182 -1.55 -8.38 2.36
C ALA A 182 -2.23 -9.75 2.53
N ALA A 183 -2.56 -10.21 3.74
CA ALA A 183 -3.29 -11.45 4.05
C ALA A 183 -3.30 -12.49 2.90
N PRO A 184 -2.13 -13.04 2.51
CA PRO A 184 -2.00 -13.74 1.24
C PRO A 184 -2.56 -15.16 1.31
N GLU A 185 -3.20 -15.58 0.22
CA GLU A 185 -3.70 -16.94 0.03
C GLU A 185 -2.67 -17.85 -0.65
N VAL A 186 -1.68 -17.26 -1.34
CA VAL A 186 -0.58 -18.00 -1.94
C VAL A 186 0.73 -17.34 -1.54
N ARG A 187 1.68 -18.15 -1.06
CA ARG A 187 2.98 -17.67 -0.59
C ARG A 187 4.10 -18.31 -1.41
N VAL A 188 5.00 -17.48 -1.93
CA VAL A 188 6.14 -17.92 -2.73
C VAL A 188 7.42 -17.42 -2.08
N TRP A 189 8.27 -18.36 -1.70
CA TRP A 189 9.63 -18.08 -1.25
C TRP A 189 10.61 -18.57 -2.31
N THR A 190 11.34 -17.65 -2.95
CA THR A 190 12.27 -18.02 -4.03
C THR A 190 13.58 -18.64 -3.53
N ASN A 191 14.31 -17.94 -2.66
CA ASN A 191 15.61 -18.39 -2.11
C ASN A 191 16.02 -17.57 -0.87
N VAL A 192 17.02 -18.10 -0.17
CA VAL A 192 17.84 -17.39 0.82
C VAL A 192 19.23 -17.21 0.24
N GLY A 193 19.74 -15.99 0.31
CA GLY A 193 21.11 -15.63 -0.08
C GLY A 193 21.56 -14.39 0.68
N GLU A 194 22.80 -13.96 0.46
CA GLU A 194 23.50 -12.94 1.27
C GLU A 194 23.00 -11.49 1.10
N ALA A 195 21.92 -11.27 0.33
CA ALA A 195 21.28 -9.96 0.26
C ALA A 195 20.91 -9.50 1.69
N HIS A 196 21.28 -8.27 2.04
CA HIS A 196 21.07 -7.68 3.38
C HIS A 196 21.92 -8.29 4.52
N ILE A 197 22.98 -9.06 4.23
CA ILE A 197 23.85 -9.64 5.29
C ILE A 197 24.39 -8.60 6.29
N GLY A 198 24.62 -7.35 5.86
CA GLY A 198 25.03 -6.26 6.75
C GLY A 198 24.03 -5.90 7.84
N HIS A 199 22.72 -6.12 7.62
CA HIS A 199 21.67 -5.86 8.62
C HIS A 199 21.38 -7.08 9.50
N PHE A 200 21.60 -8.30 8.99
CA PHE A 200 21.22 -9.54 9.69
C PHE A 200 22.40 -10.29 10.33
N GLY A 201 23.60 -10.17 9.78
CA GLY A 201 24.82 -10.79 10.28
C GLY A 201 25.00 -12.29 9.96
N SER A 202 23.96 -13.01 9.55
CA SER A 202 24.06 -14.40 9.07
C SER A 202 22.96 -14.76 8.06
N ALA A 203 23.21 -15.79 7.26
CA ALA A 203 22.21 -16.34 6.34
C ALA A 203 21.00 -16.94 7.07
N ASP A 204 21.20 -17.57 8.23
CA ASP A 204 20.12 -18.14 9.04
C ASP A 204 19.13 -17.07 9.49
N ARG A 205 19.62 -15.91 9.95
CA ARG A 205 18.75 -14.79 10.34
C ARG A 205 18.01 -14.18 9.15
N ILE A 206 18.60 -14.21 7.96
CA ILE A 206 17.91 -13.81 6.72
C ILE A 206 16.81 -14.83 6.41
N ALA A 207 17.07 -16.14 6.61
CA ALA A 207 16.08 -17.18 6.41
C ALA A 207 14.91 -17.01 7.39
N ASP A 208 15.18 -16.82 8.69
CA ASP A 208 14.16 -16.61 9.72
C ASP A 208 13.27 -15.40 9.38
N ALA A 209 13.87 -14.27 9.03
CA ALA A 209 13.12 -13.08 8.68
C ALA A 209 12.33 -13.23 7.36
N LYS A 210 12.77 -14.09 6.43
CA LYS A 210 11.98 -14.45 5.24
C LYS A 210 10.86 -15.44 5.55
N ALA A 211 11.09 -16.34 6.50
CA ALA A 211 10.09 -17.31 6.94
C ALA A 211 8.86 -16.65 7.56
N GLU A 212 8.97 -15.37 7.97
CA GLU A 212 7.82 -14.54 8.33
C GLU A 212 6.72 -14.52 7.25
N ILE A 213 7.04 -14.80 5.98
CA ILE A 213 6.02 -14.94 4.92
C ILE A 213 4.99 -16.03 5.23
N LEU A 214 5.42 -17.07 5.96
CA LEU A 214 4.62 -18.23 6.36
C LEU A 214 3.81 -17.97 7.63
N GLU A 215 4.00 -16.82 8.29
CA GLU A 215 3.18 -16.47 9.45
C GLU A 215 1.71 -16.30 9.05
N ALA A 216 0.81 -16.63 9.99
CA ALA A 216 -0.63 -16.68 9.78
C ALA A 216 -1.11 -17.58 8.61
N ALA A 217 -0.25 -18.47 8.09
CA ALA A 217 -0.67 -19.51 7.16
C ALA A 217 -1.56 -20.52 7.88
N ASP A 218 -2.64 -20.92 7.21
CA ASP A 218 -3.53 -22.01 7.61
C ASP A 218 -3.58 -23.10 6.52
N GLU A 219 -4.37 -24.15 6.73
CA GLU A 219 -4.48 -25.29 5.79
C GLU A 219 -4.94 -24.90 4.36
N ARG A 220 -5.42 -23.66 4.16
CA ARG A 220 -5.90 -23.17 2.87
C ARG A 220 -4.90 -22.28 2.14
N THR A 221 -3.74 -21.98 2.73
CA THR A 221 -2.85 -20.90 2.25
C THR A 221 -1.35 -21.20 2.36
#